data_AF-A0A7V2S6T9-F1
#
_entry.id   AF-A0A7V2S6T9-F1
#
_cell.length_a   1.000
_cell.length_b   1.000
_cell.length_c   1.000
_cell.angle_alpha   90.00
_cell.angle_beta   90.00
_cell.angle_gamma   90.00
#
_symmetry.space_group_name_H-M   'P 1'
#
loop_
_entity.id
_entity.type
_entity.pdbx_description
1 polymer ?
#
loop_
_entity_poly.entity_id
_entity_poly.type
_entity_poly.pdbx_seq_one_letter_code
_entity_poly.pdbx_strand_id
1 'polypeptide(L)' 'MIKFFVIIFFSFILSACSNKQLYHAGQDYQKSVCTEKARSAQQIDDCLKTNKKSYEDYQKDRKTSEKK' A
#
# COMPACT_ATOMS: atom_id res chain seq x y z
N MET A 1 18.16 19.36 26.74
CA MET A 1 18.31 17.89 26.56
C MET A 1 17.00 17.22 26.14
N ILE A 2 15.88 17.43 26.84
CA ILE A 2 14.54 16.88 26.47
C ILE A 2 14.11 17.16 25.02
N LYS A 3 14.42 18.33 24.47
CA LYS A 3 14.06 18.66 23.08
C LYS A 3 14.70 17.73 22.04
N PHE A 4 15.91 17.25 22.29
CA PHE A 4 16.58 16.26 21.43
C PHE A 4 15.98 14.87 21.59
N PHE A 5 15.61 14.47 22.81
CA PHE A 5 14.93 13.20 23.07
C PHE A 5 13.57 13.11 22.36
N VAL A 6 12.81 14.20 22.32
CA VAL A 6 11.52 14.26 21.61
C VAL A 6 11.70 14.06 20.10
N ILE A 7 12.72 14.68 19.50
CA ILE A 7 13.01 14.55 18.06
C ILE A 7 13.38 13.09 17.73
N ILE A 8 14.27 12.50 18.52
CA ILE A 8 14.69 11.10 18.33
C ILE A 8 13.50 10.16 18.46
N PHE A 9 12.65 10.34 19.47
CA PHE A 9 11.46 9.53 19.67
C PHE A 9 10.50 9.62 18.48
N PHE A 10 10.30 10.81 17.91
CA PHE A 10 9.44 11.01 16.75
C PHE A 10 9.99 10.35 15.47
N SER A 11 11.31 10.34 15.28
CA SER A 11 11.95 9.65 14.15
C SER A 11 11.72 8.12 14.18
N PHE A 12 11.67 7.50 15.35
CA PHE A 12 11.37 6.08 15.48
C PHE A 12 9.92 5.75 15.13
N ILE A 13 8.97 6.63 15.45
CA ILE A 13 7.55 6.41 15.12
C ILE A 13 7.34 6.36 13.60
N LEU A 14 8.03 7.20 12.83
CA LEU A 14 7.94 7.15 11.36
C LEU A 14 8.48 5.85 10.76
N SER A 15 9.50 5.23 11.39
CA SER A 15 10.04 3.95 10.93
C SER A 15 9.11 2.76 11.19
N ALA A 16 8.07 2.92 12.01
CA ALA A 16 7.09 1.88 12.31
C ALA A 16 6.01 1.73 11.22
N CYS A 17 5.93 2.65 10.25
CA CYS A 17 5.09 2.45 9.06
C CYS A 17 5.71 1.34 8.19
N SER A 18 5.16 0.13 8.29
CA SER A 18 5.58 -1.00 7.47
C SER A 18 5.19 -0.78 5.99
N ASN A 19 6.12 -1.07 5.08
CA ASN A 19 5.88 -1.08 3.64
C ASN A 19 4.70 -2.01 3.24
N LYS A 20 4.44 -3.06 4.02
CA LYS A 20 3.29 -3.96 3.80
C LYS A 20 1.95 -3.29 4.11
N GLN A 21 1.88 -2.49 5.19
CA GLN A 21 0.69 -1.70 5.49
C GLN A 21 0.42 -0.66 4.41
N LEU A 22 1.46 0.04 3.95
CA LEU A 22 1.34 1.01 2.86
C LEU A 22 0.88 0.36 1.55
N TYR A 23 1.39 -0.84 1.23
CA TYR A 23 0.95 -1.60 0.07
C TYR A 23 -0.54 -1.95 0.13
N HIS A 24 -1.02 -2.46 1.27
CA HIS A 24 -2.42 -2.80 1.44
C HIS A 24 -3.31 -1.56 1.37
N ALA A 25 -2.93 -0.45 2.02
CA ALA A 25 -3.65 0.81 1.94
C ALA A 25 -3.78 1.31 0.48
N GLY A 26 -2.71 1.18 -0.32
CA GLY A 26 -2.74 1.53 -1.75
C GLY A 26 -3.69 0.65 -2.56
N GLN A 27 -3.70 -0.67 -2.32
CA GLN A 27 -4.64 -1.58 -2.99
C GLN A 27 -6.09 -1.30 -2.62
N ASP A 28 -6.35 -0.99 -1.35
CA ASP A 28 -7.70 -0.71 -0.87
C ASP A 28 -8.20 0.63 -1.44
N TYR A 29 -7.32 1.62 -1.58
CA TYR A 29 -7.62 2.84 -2.32
C TYR A 29 -7.99 2.57 -3.79
N GLN A 30 -7.19 1.79 -4.51
CA GLN A 30 -7.50 1.44 -5.91
C GLN A 30 -8.84 0.71 -6.03
N LYS A 31 -9.12 -0.22 -5.11
CA LYS A 31 -10.40 -0.91 -5.03
C LYS A 31 -11.56 0.06 -4.81
N SER A 32 -11.40 1.01 -3.90
CA SER A 32 -12.39 2.05 -3.62
C SER A 32 -12.67 2.90 -4.85
N VAL A 33 -11.63 3.42 -5.51
CA VAL A 33 -11.77 4.25 -6.72
C VAL A 33 -12.40 3.47 -7.87
N CYS A 34 -12.05 2.19 -8.03
CA CYS A 34 -12.65 1.32 -9.04
C CYS A 34 -14.15 1.16 -8.78
N THR A 35 -14.52 0.86 -7.53
CA THR A 35 -15.92 0.65 -7.12
C THR A 35 -16.74 1.94 -7.25
N GLU A 36 -16.17 3.09 -6.91
CA GLU A 36 -16.80 4.41 -7.08
C GLU A 36 -17.10 4.72 -8.56
N LYS A 37 -16.21 4.31 -9.47
CA LYS A 37 -16.36 4.55 -10.92
C LYS A 37 -17.21 3.50 -11.64
N ALA A 38 -17.47 2.37 -10.99
CA ALA A 38 -18.23 1.27 -11.57
C ALA A 38 -19.69 1.69 -11.82
N ARG A 39 -20.21 1.38 -13.01
CA ARG A 39 -21.59 1.74 -13.42
C ARG A 39 -22.57 0.57 -13.35
N SER A 40 -22.11 -0.62 -13.00
CA SER A 40 -22.94 -1.82 -12.89
C SER A 40 -22.45 -2.76 -11.80
N ALA A 41 -23.33 -3.62 -11.31
CA ALA A 41 -22.97 -4.65 -10.33
C ALA A 41 -21.85 -5.59 -10.84
N GLN A 42 -21.83 -5.85 -12.15
CA GLN A 42 -20.77 -6.66 -12.76
C GLN A 42 -19.41 -5.94 -12.73
N GLN A 43 -19.37 -4.63 -13.00
CA GLN A 43 -18.13 -3.85 -12.87
C GLN A 43 -17.66 -3.75 -11.42
N ILE A 44 -18.59 -3.70 -10.45
CA ILE A 44 -18.23 -3.78 -9.02
C ILE A 44 -17.60 -5.14 -8.72
N ASP A 45 -18.21 -6.25 -9.13
CA ASP A 45 -17.66 -7.59 -8.93
C ASP A 45 -16.27 -7.74 -9.58
N ASP A 46 -16.07 -7.18 -10.78
CA ASP A 46 -14.77 -7.12 -11.44
C ASP A 46 -13.75 -6.29 -10.63
N CYS A 47 -14.15 -5.17 -10.02
CA CYS A 47 -13.30 -4.39 -9.11
C CYS A 47 -12.96 -5.16 -7.82
N LEU A 48 -13.88 -5.97 -7.30
CA LEU A 48 -13.66 -6.81 -6.12
C LEU A 48 -12.73 -7.99 -6.43
N LYS A 49 -12.80 -8.53 -7.64
CA LYS A 49 -11.92 -9.58 -8.18
C LYS A 49 -10.57 -9.04 -8.65
N THR A 50 -10.48 -7.75 -8.95
CA THR A 50 -9.24 -7.04 -9.28
C THR A 50 -8.41 -6.84 -8.01
N ASN A 51 -7.80 -7.92 -7.52
CA ASN A 51 -6.91 -7.92 -6.36
C ASN A 51 -6.36 -9.36 -6.14
N LYS A 52 -5.10 -9.66 -5.85
CA LYS A 52 -3.93 -8.90 -5.40
C LYS A 52 -2.71 -9.73 -5.81
N LYS A 53 -1.73 -9.18 -6.55
CA LYS A 53 -0.38 -9.75 -6.41
C LYS A 53 -0.07 -9.80 -4.91
N SER A 54 0.53 -10.88 -4.43
CA SER A 54 0.93 -10.91 -3.03
C SER A 54 1.93 -9.77 -2.78
N TYR A 55 2.05 -9.34 -1.53
CA TYR A 55 3.08 -8.36 -1.18
C TYR A 55 4.49 -8.89 -1.55
N GLU A 56 4.71 -10.20 -1.40
CA GLU A 56 5.92 -10.89 -1.85
C GLU A 56 6.14 -10.79 -3.37
N ASP A 57 5.11 -11.02 -4.18
CA ASP A 57 5.22 -10.90 -5.65
C ASP A 57 5.53 -9.48 -6.08
N TYR A 58 4.86 -8.50 -5.47
CA TYR A 58 5.15 -7.09 -5.68
C TYR A 58 6.60 -6.73 -5.34
N GLN A 59 7.11 -7.22 -4.21
CA GLN A 59 8.50 -7.02 -3.81
C GLN A 59 9.50 -7.66 -4.78
N LYS A 60 9.17 -8.86 -5.29
CA LYS A 60 10.00 -9.58 -6.28
C LYS A 60 10.06 -8.82 -7.61
N ASP A 61 8.92 -8.32 -8.09
CA ASP A 61 8.86 -7.52 -9.31
C ASP A 61 9.70 -6.26 -9.18
N ARG A 62 9.55 -5.52 -8.08
CA ARG A 62 10.31 -4.29 -7.83
C ARG A 62 11.82 -4.52 -7.88
N LYS A 63 12.30 -5.55 -7.20
CA LYS A 63 13.73 -5.92 -7.20
C LYS A 63 14.23 -6.37 -8.56
N THR A 64 13.35 -6.90 -9.42
CA THR A 64 13.69 -7.31 -10.78
C THR A 64 13.77 -6.08 -11.70
N SER A 65 12.85 -5.13 -11.56
CA SER A 65 12.82 -3.88 -12.31
C SER A 65 13.97 -2.93 -11.96
N GLU A 66 14.49 -2.97 -10.72
CA GLU A 66 15.63 -2.15 -10.28
C GLU A 66 16.99 -2.65 -10.82
N LYS A 67 17.06 -3.85 -11.43
CA LYS A 67 18.31 -4.47 -11.93
C LYS A 67 18.54 -4.30 -13.44
N LYS A 68 17.72 -3.50 -14.13
CA LYS A 68 17.76 -3.29 -15.57
C LYS A 68 18.20 -1.87 -15.88
#